data_AF-E0RY04-F1
#
_entry.id   AF-E0RY04-F1
#
_cell.length_a   1.000
_cell.length_b   1.000
_cell.length_c   1.000
_cell.angle_alpha   90.00
_cell.angle_beta   90.00
_cell.angle_gamma   90.00
#
_symmetry.space_group_name_H-M   'P 1'
#
loop_
_entity.id
_entity.type
_entity.pdbx_description
1 polymer ?
#
loop_
_entity_poly.entity_id
_entity_poly.type
_entity_poly.pdbx_seq_one_letter_code
_entity_poly.pdbx_strand_id
1 'polypeptide(L)'
;MLRVFRCSVRTGDLFLKIAFIFSILLFPGAFKVLVRIGGFISEAGFVLYIAGFMGLFFFGVQSCQYVPHWAYRFGLIRTIKLLKDETFDYYVTKDGTVCEDLLIGTRWFCIGYKNFPTKLVAEVTKKNNDLQFTMIDGGRAVVKNVTDENTFVGLREMFGKDFKTIGGVDSFYRWEDHKYKEALGRVIGEKGSAIAKADWNDLRLSFDKEIRAKENNSYYENSHRNAKARTTFEKCVGKPGKGSKAKLSKTKAMFYNEILLDCEIDILKRAIDLNKSLGWELSDFMQYREDNENATYNSVRLISRYEFPESKVGMDFLFDCMKDISKPDYQRALAVLKEFPSPIVRERIDLDMEKAQQQADALWIAGLMGLAREFNYNVIS
;
A
#
# COMPACT_ATOMS: atom_id res chain seq x y z
N MET A 1 -31.64 -14.28 10.26
CA MET A 1 -31.43 -15.45 9.38
C MET A 1 -31.45 -14.98 7.92
N LEU A 2 -30.36 -14.36 7.48
CA LEU A 2 -29.95 -14.09 6.07
C LEU A 2 -28.58 -13.37 6.16
N ARG A 3 -27.60 -14.08 6.72
CA ARG A 3 -26.18 -13.77 6.51
C ARG A 3 -25.82 -14.32 5.12
N VAL A 4 -24.91 -13.64 4.43
CA VAL A 4 -24.38 -13.92 3.08
C VAL A 4 -25.00 -13.02 1.99
N PHE A 5 -24.77 -11.72 2.10
CA PHE A 5 -24.38 -10.95 0.90
C PHE A 5 -22.86 -11.08 0.77
N ARG A 6 -22.42 -12.20 0.20
CA ARG A 6 -21.09 -12.28 -0.42
C ARG A 6 -21.00 -11.12 -1.40
N CYS A 7 -20.04 -10.24 -1.16
CA CYS A 7 -19.71 -9.09 -1.99
C CYS A 7 -19.93 -9.42 -3.48
N SER A 8 -20.73 -8.58 -4.15
CA SER A 8 -21.31 -8.70 -5.51
C SER A 8 -20.35 -9.17 -6.63
N VAL A 9 -19.04 -9.20 -6.36
CA VAL A 9 -17.99 -9.60 -7.31
C VAL A 9 -18.02 -11.11 -7.63
N ARG A 10 -18.35 -11.99 -6.66
CA ARG A 10 -18.30 -13.46 -6.88
C ARG A 10 -19.49 -13.97 -7.69
N THR A 11 -20.68 -13.40 -7.48
CA THR A 11 -21.87 -13.62 -8.32
C THR A 11 -21.76 -12.84 -9.63
N GLY A 12 -21.12 -11.67 -9.63
CA GLY A 12 -20.82 -10.88 -10.81
C GLY A 12 -19.97 -11.63 -11.84
N ASP A 13 -18.91 -12.34 -11.45
CA ASP A 13 -18.07 -13.10 -12.39
C ASP A 13 -18.80 -14.31 -12.98
N LEU A 14 -19.64 -15.02 -12.19
CA LEU A 14 -20.47 -16.11 -12.72
C LEU A 14 -21.56 -15.57 -13.64
N PHE A 15 -22.22 -14.46 -13.27
CA PHE A 15 -23.27 -13.85 -14.07
C PHE A 15 -22.71 -13.19 -15.33
N LEU A 16 -21.55 -12.52 -15.28
CA LEU A 16 -20.84 -12.00 -16.45
C LEU A 16 -20.33 -13.13 -17.34
N LYS A 17 -19.78 -14.22 -16.78
CA LYS A 17 -19.37 -15.37 -17.59
C LYS A 17 -20.57 -16.07 -18.21
N ILE A 18 -21.66 -16.29 -17.47
CA ILE A 18 -22.89 -16.87 -17.98
C ILE A 18 -23.50 -15.94 -19.03
N ALA A 19 -23.58 -14.62 -18.79
CA ALA A 19 -24.10 -13.65 -19.75
C ALA A 19 -23.21 -13.54 -20.99
N PHE A 20 -21.89 -13.59 -20.84
CA PHE A 20 -20.94 -13.54 -21.94
C PHE A 20 -20.97 -14.83 -22.77
N ILE A 21 -20.99 -16.00 -22.11
CA ILE A 21 -21.16 -17.32 -22.74
C ILE A 21 -22.55 -17.43 -23.41
N PHE A 22 -23.63 -16.98 -22.75
CA PHE A 22 -24.96 -16.86 -23.36
C PHE A 22 -24.91 -15.93 -24.57
N SER A 23 -24.24 -14.78 -24.49
CA SER A 23 -24.13 -13.82 -25.60
C SER A 23 -23.27 -14.32 -26.76
N ILE A 24 -22.33 -15.24 -26.54
CA ILE A 24 -21.52 -15.82 -27.63
C ILE A 24 -22.20 -17.07 -28.22
N LEU A 25 -22.88 -17.87 -27.40
CA LEU A 25 -23.51 -19.12 -27.85
C LEU A 25 -24.93 -18.90 -28.41
N LEU A 26 -25.74 -18.04 -27.81
CA LEU A 26 -27.10 -17.78 -28.29
C LEU A 26 -27.15 -16.74 -29.41
N PHE A 27 -26.19 -15.82 -29.51
CA PHE A 27 -26.28 -14.76 -30.52
C PHE A 27 -26.16 -15.27 -31.96
N PRO A 28 -25.25 -16.22 -32.31
CA PRO A 28 -25.22 -16.81 -33.64
C PRO A 28 -26.31 -17.89 -33.84
N GLY A 29 -26.63 -18.64 -32.78
CA GLY A 29 -27.59 -19.75 -32.82
C GLY A 29 -29.04 -19.28 -32.88
N ALA A 30 -29.45 -18.41 -31.95
CA ALA A 30 -30.79 -17.84 -31.93
C ALA A 30 -31.04 -16.92 -33.13
N PHE A 31 -30.03 -16.17 -33.61
CA PHE A 31 -30.17 -15.37 -34.84
C PHE A 31 -30.40 -16.25 -36.07
N LYS A 32 -29.65 -17.36 -36.22
CA LYS A 32 -29.86 -18.31 -37.33
C LYS A 32 -31.20 -19.04 -37.24
N VAL A 33 -31.68 -19.36 -36.04
CA VAL A 33 -32.99 -19.99 -35.82
C VAL A 33 -34.14 -19.00 -36.08
N LEU A 34 -34.02 -17.75 -35.61
CA LEU A 34 -35.00 -16.69 -35.82
C LEU A 34 -35.10 -16.26 -37.30
N VAL A 35 -33.99 -16.22 -38.03
CA VAL A 35 -33.98 -15.97 -39.48
C VAL A 35 -34.57 -17.15 -40.26
N ARG A 36 -34.39 -18.40 -39.80
CA ARG A 36 -34.97 -19.59 -40.47
C ARG A 36 -36.46 -19.80 -40.22
N ILE A 37 -37.00 -19.32 -39.09
CA ILE A 37 -38.43 -19.47 -38.76
C ILE A 37 -39.31 -18.46 -39.52
N GLY A 38 -38.73 -17.52 -40.28
CA GLY A 38 -39.41 -16.88 -41.41
C GLY A 38 -40.62 -16.00 -41.07
N GLY A 39 -40.74 -15.49 -39.84
CA GLY A 39 -41.89 -14.69 -39.45
C GLY A 39 -41.50 -13.54 -38.54
N PHE A 40 -41.53 -12.31 -39.09
CA PHE A 40 -41.85 -11.06 -38.39
C PHE A 40 -41.43 -11.01 -36.91
N ILE A 41 -40.13 -11.04 -36.62
CA ILE A 41 -39.69 -10.20 -35.51
C ILE A 41 -39.79 -8.80 -36.09
N SER A 42 -40.87 -8.09 -35.73
CA SER A 42 -40.96 -6.67 -36.05
C SER A 42 -39.66 -6.00 -35.59
N GLU A 43 -39.17 -5.01 -36.34
CA GLU A 43 -37.97 -4.28 -35.97
C GLU A 43 -38.00 -3.84 -34.50
N ALA A 44 -39.20 -3.58 -33.95
CA ALA A 44 -39.46 -3.31 -32.54
C ALA A 44 -39.05 -4.44 -31.57
N GLY A 45 -39.27 -5.71 -31.89
CA GLY A 45 -38.87 -6.85 -31.04
C GLY A 45 -37.35 -7.02 -30.95
N PHE A 46 -36.64 -6.79 -32.06
CA PHE A 46 -35.18 -6.79 -32.08
C PHE A 46 -34.62 -5.59 -31.30
N VAL A 47 -35.23 -4.41 -31.46
CA VAL A 47 -34.87 -3.21 -30.68
C VAL A 47 -35.12 -3.40 -29.18
N LEU A 48 -36.24 -4.01 -28.78
CA LEU A 48 -36.53 -4.33 -27.37
C LEU A 48 -35.56 -5.34 -26.78
N TYR A 49 -35.15 -6.36 -27.54
CA TYR A 49 -34.15 -7.32 -27.11
C TYR A 49 -32.77 -6.69 -26.96
N ILE A 50 -32.33 -5.86 -27.93
CA ILE A 50 -31.09 -5.09 -27.81
C ILE A 50 -31.17 -4.12 -26.64
N ALA A 51 -32.29 -3.42 -26.44
CA ALA A 51 -32.48 -2.50 -25.33
C ALA A 51 -32.49 -3.22 -23.98
N GLY A 52 -33.09 -4.41 -23.88
CA GLY A 52 -33.07 -5.26 -22.69
C GLY A 52 -31.69 -5.85 -22.39
N PHE A 53 -30.96 -6.28 -23.42
CA PHE A 53 -29.58 -6.75 -23.29
C PHE A 53 -28.64 -5.60 -22.94
N MET A 54 -28.76 -4.45 -23.60
CA MET A 54 -28.05 -3.23 -23.25
C MET A 54 -28.42 -2.82 -21.83
N GLY A 55 -29.69 -2.91 -21.43
CA GLY A 55 -30.13 -2.66 -20.06
C GLY A 55 -29.45 -3.58 -19.05
N LEU A 56 -29.51 -4.91 -19.24
CA LEU A 56 -28.87 -5.90 -18.36
C LEU A 56 -27.33 -5.78 -18.36
N PHE A 57 -26.73 -5.50 -19.50
CA PHE A 57 -25.30 -5.24 -19.63
C PHE A 57 -24.93 -3.93 -18.94
N PHE A 58 -25.71 -2.85 -19.11
CA PHE A 58 -25.54 -1.59 -18.41
C PHE A 58 -25.80 -1.74 -16.91
N PHE A 59 -26.73 -2.56 -16.44
CA PHE A 59 -26.96 -2.84 -15.01
C PHE A 59 -25.83 -3.69 -14.41
N GLY A 60 -25.34 -4.70 -15.14
CA GLY A 60 -24.17 -5.50 -14.77
C GLY A 60 -22.87 -4.69 -14.79
N VAL A 61 -22.71 -3.77 -15.74
CA VAL A 61 -21.60 -2.82 -15.82
C VAL A 61 -21.79 -1.64 -14.87
N GLN A 62 -23.02 -1.28 -14.49
CA GLN A 62 -23.28 -0.36 -13.39
C GLN A 62 -22.87 -0.98 -12.05
N SER A 63 -22.95 -2.30 -11.94
CA SER A 63 -22.31 -3.07 -10.84
C SER A 63 -20.77 -3.04 -10.93
N CYS A 64 -20.20 -2.48 -12.01
CA CYS A 64 -18.79 -2.10 -12.16
C CYS A 64 -18.55 -0.58 -12.06
N GLN A 65 -19.50 0.24 -11.59
CA GLN A 65 -19.27 1.64 -11.12
C GLN A 65 -18.27 1.77 -9.95
N TYR A 66 -17.59 0.68 -9.62
CA TYR A 66 -16.97 0.38 -8.34
C TYR A 66 -15.46 0.63 -8.30
N VAL A 67 -14.83 1.23 -9.32
CA VAL A 67 -13.48 1.84 -9.22
C VAL A 67 -13.40 3.02 -10.19
N PRO A 68 -14.14 4.12 -9.97
CA PRO A 68 -14.33 5.13 -11.01
C PRO A 68 -13.03 5.78 -11.46
N HIS A 69 -12.07 5.99 -10.55
CA HIS A 69 -10.81 6.66 -10.89
C HIS A 69 -9.76 5.72 -11.50
N TRP A 70 -9.43 4.63 -10.80
CA TRP A 70 -8.36 3.74 -11.23
C TRP A 70 -8.76 2.75 -12.33
N ALA A 71 -10.05 2.47 -12.56
CA ALA A 71 -10.46 1.66 -13.73
C ALA A 71 -10.12 2.34 -15.06
N TYR A 72 -10.20 3.68 -15.12
CA TYR A 72 -9.77 4.44 -16.28
C TYR A 72 -8.26 4.31 -16.53
N ARG A 73 -7.45 4.25 -15.46
CA ARG A 73 -5.98 4.15 -15.53
C ARG A 73 -5.49 2.72 -15.78
N PHE A 74 -6.10 1.72 -15.14
CA PHE A 74 -5.69 0.32 -15.20
C PHE A 74 -6.30 -0.43 -16.39
N GLY A 75 -7.40 0.10 -16.93
CA GLY A 75 -8.29 -0.59 -17.85
C GLY A 75 -9.31 -1.43 -17.09
N LEU A 76 -10.59 -1.29 -17.45
CA LEU A 76 -11.72 -1.93 -16.76
C LEU A 76 -11.54 -3.45 -16.55
N ILE A 77 -11.13 -4.17 -17.60
CA ILE A 77 -10.92 -5.63 -17.55
C ILE A 77 -9.86 -6.00 -16.51
N ARG A 78 -8.77 -5.23 -16.43
CA ARG A 78 -7.68 -5.51 -15.49
C ARG A 78 -8.11 -5.21 -14.06
N THR A 79 -8.85 -4.13 -13.84
CA THR A 79 -9.43 -3.81 -12.54
C THR A 79 -10.38 -4.91 -12.05
N ILE A 80 -11.26 -5.41 -12.92
CA ILE A 80 -12.15 -6.54 -12.59
C ILE A 80 -11.33 -7.76 -12.18
N LYS A 81 -10.25 -8.09 -12.91
CA LYS A 81 -9.35 -9.19 -12.54
C LYS A 81 -8.69 -8.97 -11.17
N LEU A 82 -8.24 -7.74 -10.88
CA LEU A 82 -7.61 -7.42 -9.60
C LEU A 82 -8.58 -7.52 -8.41
N LEU A 83 -9.85 -7.14 -8.61
CA LEU A 83 -10.89 -7.23 -7.58
C LEU A 83 -11.48 -8.63 -7.41
N LYS A 84 -11.40 -9.46 -8.45
CA LYS A 84 -12.01 -10.80 -8.44
C LYS A 84 -11.43 -11.70 -7.36
N ASP A 85 -10.12 -11.60 -7.12
CA ASP A 85 -9.41 -12.41 -6.14
C ASP A 85 -9.44 -11.78 -4.73
N GLU A 86 -10.09 -10.61 -4.60
CA GLU A 86 -10.18 -9.88 -3.35
C GLU A 86 -11.35 -10.40 -2.49
N THR A 87 -11.05 -10.72 -1.24
CA THR A 87 -12.08 -10.94 -0.21
C THR A 87 -12.20 -9.69 0.64
N PHE A 88 -13.44 -9.27 0.87
CA PHE A 88 -13.76 -8.08 1.65
C PHE A 88 -14.48 -8.48 2.92
N ASP A 89 -13.97 -7.99 4.04
CA ASP A 89 -14.56 -8.15 5.37
C ASP A 89 -14.82 -6.76 5.98
N TYR A 90 -15.73 -6.67 6.93
CA TYR A 90 -15.95 -5.41 7.64
C TYR A 90 -14.70 -5.00 8.40
N TYR A 91 -14.38 -3.70 8.35
CA TYR A 91 -13.32 -3.18 9.20
C TYR A 91 -13.76 -3.25 10.66
N VAL A 92 -12.83 -3.71 11.51
CA VAL A 92 -12.99 -3.72 12.95
C VAL A 92 -11.94 -2.77 13.51
N THR A 93 -12.39 -1.73 14.19
CA THR A 93 -11.51 -0.74 14.84
C THR A 93 -10.69 -1.37 15.97
N LYS A 94 -9.67 -0.66 16.44
CA LYS A 94 -8.79 -1.16 17.53
C LYS A 94 -9.54 -1.44 18.83
N ASP A 95 -10.69 -0.82 19.05
CA ASP A 95 -11.56 -1.05 20.21
C ASP A 95 -12.58 -2.20 20.00
N GLY A 96 -12.55 -2.87 18.84
CA GLY A 96 -13.43 -3.99 18.52
C GLY A 96 -14.75 -3.59 17.86
N THR A 97 -14.98 -2.30 17.57
CA THR A 97 -16.20 -1.82 16.92
C THR A 97 -16.20 -2.14 15.42
N VAL A 98 -17.33 -2.62 14.91
CA VAL A 98 -17.49 -2.93 13.48
C VAL A 98 -17.94 -1.69 12.71
N CYS A 99 -17.25 -1.37 11.61
CA CYS A 99 -17.64 -0.30 10.69
C CYS A 99 -18.49 -0.87 9.54
N GLU A 100 -19.80 -0.61 9.54
CA GLU A 100 -20.73 -1.24 8.59
C GLU A 100 -20.58 -0.72 7.15
N ASP A 101 -20.18 0.54 6.99
CA ASP A 101 -20.00 1.14 5.65
C ASP A 101 -18.59 0.94 5.08
N LEU A 102 -17.67 0.32 5.84
CA LEU A 102 -16.26 0.17 5.47
C LEU A 102 -15.85 -1.31 5.41
N LEU A 103 -15.62 -1.79 4.20
CA LEU A 103 -15.09 -3.13 3.95
C LEU A 103 -13.62 -3.03 3.55
N ILE A 104 -12.78 -3.95 4.02
CA ILE A 104 -11.35 -4.03 3.69
C ILE A 104 -11.02 -5.39 3.10
N GLY A 105 -10.23 -5.36 2.03
CA GLY A 105 -9.45 -6.48 1.53
C GLY A 105 -7.96 -6.23 1.67
N THR A 106 -7.16 -7.16 1.19
CA THR A 106 -5.69 -7.10 1.14
C THR A 106 -5.12 -5.81 0.50
N ARG A 107 -5.67 -5.33 -0.62
CA ARG A 107 -5.14 -4.18 -1.38
C ARG A 107 -6.15 -3.07 -1.61
N TRP A 108 -7.42 -3.36 -1.30
CA TRP A 108 -8.55 -2.51 -1.59
C TRP A 108 -9.38 -2.30 -0.33
N PHE A 109 -10.09 -1.19 -0.29
CA PHE A 109 -11.22 -1.02 0.62
C PHE A 109 -12.45 -0.57 -0.17
N CYS A 110 -13.63 -0.91 0.31
CA CYS A 110 -14.90 -0.54 -0.29
C CYS A 110 -15.70 0.31 0.69
N ILE A 111 -16.21 1.44 0.21
CA ILE A 111 -17.08 2.33 0.97
C ILE A 111 -18.09 2.99 0.03
N GLY A 112 -19.35 3.01 0.44
CA GLY A 112 -20.44 3.55 -0.37
C GLY A 112 -20.47 2.96 -1.79
N TYR A 113 -20.27 1.64 -1.90
CA TYR A 113 -20.24 0.91 -3.16
C TYR A 113 -19.12 1.35 -4.13
N LYS A 114 -18.00 1.86 -3.62
CA LYS A 114 -16.82 2.19 -4.42
C LYS A 114 -15.58 1.56 -3.80
N ASN A 115 -14.82 0.81 -4.61
CA ASN A 115 -13.54 0.27 -4.22
C ASN A 115 -12.42 1.26 -4.53
N PHE A 116 -11.51 1.35 -3.58
CA PHE A 116 -10.35 2.22 -3.62
C PHE A 116 -9.10 1.40 -3.30
N PRO A 117 -8.03 1.53 -4.09
CA PRO A 117 -6.77 0.87 -3.77
C PRO A 117 -6.11 1.59 -2.60
N THR A 118 -5.98 0.90 -1.47
CA THR A 118 -5.62 1.49 -0.16
C THR A 118 -4.35 2.34 -0.23
N LYS A 119 -3.32 1.85 -0.95
CA LYS A 119 -2.00 2.50 -1.03
C LYS A 119 -1.90 3.60 -2.09
N LEU A 120 -2.91 3.76 -2.95
CA LEU A 120 -2.93 4.83 -3.95
C LEU A 120 -3.88 5.97 -3.55
N VAL A 121 -4.46 5.92 -2.36
CA VAL A 121 -5.14 7.05 -1.73
C VAL A 121 -4.08 7.89 -1.01
N ALA A 122 -3.92 9.13 -1.44
CA ALA A 122 -2.98 10.08 -0.85
C ALA A 122 -3.58 10.79 0.37
N GLU A 123 -4.87 11.08 0.35
CA GLU A 123 -5.57 11.82 1.40
C GLU A 123 -7.06 11.47 1.43
N VAL A 124 -7.63 11.41 2.63
CA VAL A 124 -9.08 11.32 2.86
C VAL A 124 -9.54 12.56 3.57
N THR A 125 -10.54 13.25 3.03
CA THR A 125 -11.05 14.50 3.58
C THR A 125 -12.54 14.38 3.89
N LYS A 126 -12.93 14.57 5.16
CA LYS A 126 -14.34 14.62 5.58
C LYS A 126 -14.90 16.04 5.49
N LYS A 127 -16.01 16.20 4.76
CA LYS A 127 -16.83 17.43 4.70
C LYS A 127 -18.29 17.07 5.02
N ASN A 128 -18.77 17.43 6.22
CA ASN A 128 -20.08 16.96 6.72
C ASN A 128 -20.14 15.42 6.67
N ASN A 129 -21.15 14.86 6.00
CA ASN A 129 -21.31 13.41 5.79
C ASN A 129 -20.71 12.94 4.45
N ASP A 130 -19.96 13.79 3.76
CA ASP A 130 -19.28 13.42 2.52
C ASP A 130 -17.80 13.15 2.78
N LEU A 131 -17.27 12.13 2.09
CA LEU A 131 -15.86 11.79 2.06
C LEU A 131 -15.30 12.10 0.68
N GLN A 132 -14.23 12.87 0.64
CA GLN A 132 -13.44 13.08 -0.56
C GLN A 132 -12.12 12.30 -0.43
N PHE A 133 -11.90 11.37 -1.35
CA PHE A 133 -10.64 10.66 -1.50
C PHE A 133 -9.82 11.33 -2.59
N THR A 134 -8.60 11.72 -2.26
CA THR A 134 -7.61 12.22 -3.22
C THR A 134 -6.58 11.13 -3.45
N MET A 135 -6.39 10.74 -4.72
CA MET A 135 -5.47 9.70 -5.13
C MET A 135 -4.04 10.25 -5.32
N ILE A 136 -3.04 9.37 -5.34
CA ILE A 136 -1.64 9.73 -5.63
C ILE A 136 -1.41 10.23 -7.07
N ASP A 137 -2.43 10.31 -7.92
CA ASP A 137 -2.35 10.98 -9.22
C ASP A 137 -3.18 12.27 -9.27
N GLY A 138 -3.79 12.65 -8.15
CA GLY A 138 -4.67 13.81 -8.03
C GLY A 138 -6.10 13.56 -8.35
N GLY A 139 -6.43 12.33 -8.80
CA GLY A 139 -7.79 11.89 -8.94
C GLY A 139 -8.59 12.16 -7.68
N ARG A 140 -9.79 12.73 -7.84
CA ARG A 140 -10.70 12.95 -6.73
C ARG A 140 -11.91 12.07 -6.90
N ALA A 141 -12.28 11.39 -5.83
CA ALA A 141 -13.51 10.61 -5.76
C ALA A 141 -14.28 11.02 -4.52
N VAL A 142 -15.59 11.25 -4.68
CA VAL A 142 -16.47 11.61 -3.57
C VAL A 142 -17.42 10.46 -3.28
N VAL A 143 -17.54 10.12 -2.00
CA VAL A 143 -18.58 9.24 -1.44
C VAL A 143 -19.48 10.12 -0.61
N LYS A 144 -20.77 10.17 -0.99
CA LYS A 144 -21.74 11.06 -0.35
C LYS A 144 -22.53 10.32 0.72
N ASN A 145 -22.99 11.05 1.72
CA ASN A 145 -23.92 10.57 2.74
C ASN A 145 -23.43 9.32 3.50
N VAL A 146 -22.17 9.29 3.91
CA VAL A 146 -21.67 8.27 4.85
C VAL A 146 -22.24 8.59 6.22
N THR A 147 -23.09 7.71 6.73
CA THR A 147 -23.85 7.92 7.97
C THR A 147 -23.22 7.24 9.18
N ASP A 148 -22.44 6.18 8.97
CA ASP A 148 -21.78 5.47 10.06
C ASP A 148 -20.62 6.28 10.65
N GLU A 149 -20.75 6.68 11.92
CA GLU A 149 -19.67 7.40 12.61
C GLU A 149 -18.43 6.51 12.80
N ASN A 150 -18.63 5.20 12.99
CA ASN A 150 -17.54 4.25 13.18
C ASN A 150 -16.70 4.16 11.91
N THR A 151 -17.31 4.28 10.73
CA THR A 151 -16.58 4.33 9.46
C THR A 151 -15.58 5.50 9.41
N PHE A 152 -15.88 6.65 10.02
CA PHE A 152 -14.88 7.73 10.12
C PHE A 152 -13.74 7.40 11.09
N VAL A 153 -14.04 6.71 12.19
CA VAL A 153 -13.01 6.21 13.11
C VAL A 153 -12.12 5.21 12.38
N GLY A 154 -12.70 4.24 11.68
CA GLY A 154 -11.96 3.25 10.92
C GLY A 154 -11.08 3.85 9.83
N LEU A 155 -11.60 4.80 9.04
CA LEU A 155 -10.79 5.52 8.06
C LEU A 155 -9.66 6.33 8.71
N ARG A 156 -9.90 6.94 9.88
CA ARG A 156 -8.85 7.65 10.62
C ARG A 156 -7.77 6.69 11.12
N GLU A 157 -8.13 5.49 11.57
CA GLU A 157 -7.16 4.47 11.96
C GLU A 157 -6.36 3.96 10.76
N MET A 158 -7.03 3.67 9.64
CA MET A 158 -6.38 3.17 8.41
C MET A 158 -5.40 4.17 7.80
N PHE A 159 -5.79 5.44 7.71
CA PHE A 159 -5.03 6.46 6.99
C PHE A 159 -4.20 7.35 7.94
N GLY A 160 -4.45 7.32 9.25
CA GLY A 160 -3.70 8.07 10.24
C GLY A 160 -3.61 9.56 9.91
N LYS A 161 -2.38 10.03 9.67
CA LYS A 161 -2.07 11.43 9.31
C LYS A 161 -2.63 11.86 7.95
N ASP A 162 -2.93 10.91 7.07
CA ASP A 162 -3.49 11.17 5.73
C ASP A 162 -5.02 11.34 5.78
N PHE A 163 -5.66 11.07 6.92
CA PHE A 163 -7.05 11.41 7.18
C PHE A 163 -7.17 12.83 7.74
N LYS A 164 -7.93 13.69 7.05
CA LYS A 164 -8.17 15.08 7.44
C LYS A 164 -9.66 15.37 7.58
N THR A 165 -10.02 16.18 8.56
CA THR A 165 -11.39 16.70 8.73
C THR A 165 -11.40 18.17 8.35
N ILE A 166 -12.32 18.60 7.48
CA ILE A 166 -12.41 20.02 7.11
C ILE A 166 -13.04 20.80 8.27
N GLY A 167 -12.15 21.44 9.03
CA GLY A 167 -12.42 22.45 10.05
C GLY A 167 -11.20 23.34 10.35
N GLY A 168 -10.04 23.03 9.74
CA GLY A 168 -8.84 23.86 9.73
C GLY A 168 -8.50 24.23 8.28
N VAL A 169 -8.35 25.52 8.05
CA VAL A 169 -7.90 26.13 6.79
C VAL A 169 -6.53 25.54 6.45
N ASP A 170 -6.41 24.67 5.42
CA ASP A 170 -5.21 24.51 4.56
C ASP A 170 -5.15 23.25 3.65
N SER A 171 -6.09 22.29 3.72
CA SER A 171 -5.84 20.99 3.04
C SER A 171 -6.20 20.87 1.56
N PHE A 172 -6.78 21.89 0.91
CA PHE A 172 -7.39 21.70 -0.42
C PHE A 172 -6.45 21.76 -1.64
N TYR A 173 -5.19 22.18 -1.48
CA TYR A 173 -4.37 22.64 -2.62
C TYR A 173 -3.11 21.84 -2.93
N ARG A 174 -2.79 20.76 -2.22
CA ARG A 174 -1.48 20.10 -2.45
C ARG A 174 -1.31 19.55 -3.86
N TRP A 175 -2.35 19.04 -4.53
CA TRP A 175 -2.15 18.38 -5.82
C TRP A 175 -2.03 19.30 -7.04
N GLU A 176 -2.42 20.56 -6.93
CA GLU A 176 -2.13 21.55 -7.98
C GLU A 176 -0.66 21.96 -7.98
N ASP A 177 0.08 21.64 -6.91
CA ASP A 177 1.51 21.82 -6.83
C ASP A 177 2.22 20.85 -7.80
N HIS A 178 2.94 21.44 -8.75
CA HIS A 178 3.71 20.76 -9.79
C HIS A 178 4.59 19.63 -9.25
N LYS A 179 5.06 19.75 -8.00
CA LYS A 179 5.91 18.75 -7.34
C LYS A 179 5.28 17.37 -7.24
N TYR A 180 3.96 17.27 -7.02
CA TYR A 180 3.28 15.98 -6.86
C TYR A 180 3.16 15.23 -8.19
N LYS A 181 2.83 15.96 -9.26
CA LYS A 181 2.79 15.39 -10.62
C LYS A 181 4.17 14.94 -11.08
N GLU A 182 5.21 15.73 -10.81
CA GLU A 182 6.59 15.34 -11.15
C GLU A 182 7.08 14.13 -10.36
N ALA A 183 6.81 14.07 -9.05
CA ALA A 183 7.17 12.93 -8.21
C ALA A 183 6.52 11.65 -8.74
N LEU A 184 5.23 11.71 -9.03
CA LEU A 184 4.52 10.58 -9.61
C LEU A 184 5.08 10.17 -10.97
N GLY A 185 5.33 11.14 -11.85
CA GLY A 185 5.90 10.91 -13.18
C GLY A 185 7.26 10.21 -13.13
N ARG A 186 8.06 10.47 -12.09
CA ARG A 186 9.35 9.78 -11.87
C ARG A 186 9.19 8.34 -11.38
N VAL A 187 8.27 8.12 -10.44
CA VAL A 187 8.08 6.78 -9.85
C VAL A 187 7.42 5.83 -10.83
N ILE A 188 6.45 6.31 -11.61
CA ILE A 188 5.65 5.47 -12.53
C ILE A 188 6.22 5.44 -13.94
N GLY A 189 7.03 6.44 -14.31
CA GLY A 189 7.44 6.69 -15.70
C GLY A 189 6.26 7.06 -16.60
N GLU A 190 6.49 7.11 -17.92
CA GLU A 190 5.46 7.51 -18.90
C GLU A 190 4.33 6.48 -19.09
N LYS A 191 4.45 5.25 -18.54
CA LYS A 191 3.53 4.13 -18.85
C LYS A 191 2.59 3.82 -17.69
N GLY A 192 1.44 4.50 -17.66
CA GLY A 192 0.37 4.30 -16.65
C GLY A 192 -0.19 2.87 -16.54
N SER A 193 0.03 1.99 -17.53
CA SER A 193 -0.36 0.57 -17.46
C SER A 193 0.55 -0.28 -16.57
N ALA A 194 1.73 0.23 -16.18
CA ALA A 194 2.64 -0.42 -15.24
C ALA A 194 2.11 -0.39 -13.80
N ILE A 195 1.35 0.65 -13.44
CA ILE A 195 0.80 0.84 -12.08
C ILE A 195 -0.05 -0.35 -11.65
N ALA A 196 -0.88 -0.86 -12.56
CA ALA A 196 -1.78 -1.97 -12.25
C ALA A 196 -1.04 -3.31 -11.97
N LYS A 197 0.24 -3.40 -12.34
CA LYS A 197 1.12 -4.56 -12.05
C LYS A 197 2.14 -4.26 -10.97
N ALA A 198 2.28 -3.00 -10.55
CA ALA A 198 3.24 -2.60 -9.56
C ALA A 198 2.85 -3.13 -8.18
N ASP A 199 3.86 -3.34 -7.33
CA ASP A 199 3.63 -3.41 -5.90
C ASP A 199 3.25 -2.01 -5.41
N TRP A 200 2.00 -1.83 -4.99
CA TRP A 200 1.50 -0.52 -4.58
C TRP A 200 2.08 -0.03 -3.26
N ASN A 201 2.56 -0.94 -2.41
CA ASN A 201 3.25 -0.55 -1.18
C ASN A 201 4.59 0.11 -1.54
N ASP A 202 5.36 -0.53 -2.43
CA ASP A 202 6.64 0.02 -2.90
C ASP A 202 6.46 1.31 -3.71
N LEU A 203 5.41 1.35 -4.53
CA LEU A 203 5.04 2.55 -5.29
C LEU A 203 4.72 3.74 -4.38
N ARG A 204 3.88 3.53 -3.35
CA ARG A 204 3.51 4.57 -2.38
C ARG A 204 4.74 5.07 -1.62
N LEU A 205 5.59 4.15 -1.17
CA LEU A 205 6.82 4.50 -0.46
C LEU A 205 7.77 5.34 -1.33
N SER A 206 7.97 4.92 -2.57
CA SER A 206 8.81 5.64 -3.54
C SER A 206 8.26 7.03 -3.85
N PHE A 207 6.93 7.13 -3.99
CA PHE A 207 6.23 8.38 -4.20
C PHE A 207 6.41 9.33 -3.01
N ASP A 208 6.20 8.86 -1.78
CA ASP A 208 6.35 9.68 -0.58
C ASP A 208 7.81 10.13 -0.37
N LYS A 209 8.79 9.29 -0.74
CA LYS A 209 10.22 9.67 -0.78
C LYS A 209 10.46 10.83 -1.75
N GLU A 210 9.94 10.76 -2.97
CA GLU A 210 10.07 11.84 -3.97
C GLU A 210 9.38 13.13 -3.54
N ILE A 211 8.19 13.04 -2.92
CA ILE A 211 7.49 14.21 -2.37
C ILE A 211 8.33 14.87 -1.29
N ARG A 212 8.83 14.10 -0.31
CA ARG A 212 9.67 14.63 0.76
C ARG A 212 10.95 15.24 0.20
N ALA A 213 11.59 14.57 -0.77
CA ALA A 213 12.76 15.10 -1.45
C ALA A 213 12.47 16.47 -2.09
N LYS A 214 11.32 16.61 -2.76
CA LYS A 214 10.91 17.89 -3.36
C LYS A 214 10.52 18.96 -2.34
N GLU A 215 9.76 18.62 -1.30
CA GLU A 215 9.41 19.54 -0.20
C GLU A 215 10.66 20.06 0.53
N ASN A 216 11.68 19.22 0.61
CA ASN A 216 12.98 19.55 1.15
C ASN A 216 13.97 20.13 0.13
N ASN A 217 13.52 20.40 -1.10
CA ASN A 217 14.32 20.98 -2.20
C ASN A 217 15.58 20.17 -2.56
N SER A 218 15.54 18.84 -2.40
CA SER A 218 16.68 17.92 -2.60
C SER A 218 16.65 17.23 -3.98
N TYR A 219 16.60 18.01 -5.05
CA TYR A 219 16.83 17.47 -6.38
C TYR A 219 17.65 18.42 -7.23
N TYR A 220 18.89 18.70 -6.81
CA TYR A 220 20.05 19.04 -7.67
C TYR A 220 21.30 19.14 -6.78
N GLU A 221 22.42 18.62 -7.29
CA GLU A 221 23.74 18.46 -6.66
C GLU A 221 24.46 19.75 -6.21
N ASN A 222 23.77 20.86 -5.89
CA ASN A 222 24.45 22.08 -5.46
C ASN A 222 24.47 22.25 -3.93
N SER A 223 25.69 22.26 -3.41
CA SER A 223 26.17 22.14 -2.02
C SER A 223 25.62 23.09 -0.95
N HIS A 224 24.59 23.89 -1.23
CA HIS A 224 24.01 24.84 -0.29
C HIS A 224 22.54 24.57 0.10
N ARG A 225 21.80 23.69 -0.59
CA ARG A 225 20.36 23.50 -0.36
C ARG A 225 19.96 22.19 0.33
N ASN A 226 20.80 21.14 0.25
CA ASN A 226 20.78 20.03 1.22
C ASN A 226 20.93 20.52 2.66
N ALA A 227 21.43 21.73 2.85
CA ALA A 227 21.60 22.35 4.16
C ALA A 227 20.30 22.50 4.94
N LYS A 228 19.09 22.67 4.34
CA LYS A 228 17.86 22.96 5.11
C LYS A 228 17.22 21.73 5.77
N ALA A 229 17.04 20.64 5.04
CA ALA A 229 16.59 19.37 5.62
C ALA A 229 17.64 18.83 6.59
N ARG A 230 18.92 18.90 6.18
CA ARG A 230 20.06 18.60 7.04
C ARG A 230 20.07 19.44 8.32
N THR A 231 19.93 20.77 8.25
CA THR A 231 19.89 21.61 9.47
C THR A 231 18.65 21.38 10.30
N THR A 232 17.50 21.04 9.72
CA THR A 232 16.28 20.77 10.49
C THR A 232 16.42 19.45 11.25
N PHE A 233 16.88 18.41 10.58
CA PHE A 233 17.17 17.12 11.20
C PHE A 233 18.33 17.23 12.20
N GLU A 234 19.44 17.89 11.86
CA GLU A 234 20.56 18.18 12.77
C GLU A 234 20.12 19.01 14.00
N LYS A 235 19.14 19.91 13.86
CA LYS A 235 18.54 20.62 15.01
C LYS A 235 17.74 19.67 15.90
N CYS A 236 16.99 18.74 15.33
CA CYS A 236 16.23 17.73 16.07
C CYS A 236 17.14 16.76 16.82
N VAL A 237 18.17 16.26 16.14
CA VAL A 237 19.17 15.35 16.70
C VAL A 237 20.11 16.08 17.68
N GLY A 238 20.34 17.38 17.45
CA GLY A 238 21.20 18.23 18.24
C GLY A 238 22.67 18.16 17.82
N LYS A 239 23.49 19.09 18.34
CA LYS A 239 24.95 19.05 18.13
C LYS A 239 25.52 17.72 18.66
N PRO A 240 26.43 17.07 17.91
CA PRO A 240 27.09 15.86 18.38
C PRO A 240 27.77 16.05 19.74
N GLY A 241 27.69 15.05 20.63
CA GLY A 241 28.23 15.12 21.99
C GLY A 241 27.42 15.97 22.97
N LYS A 242 26.28 16.54 22.53
CA LYS A 242 25.31 17.25 23.39
C LYS A 242 23.91 16.63 23.29
N GLY A 243 23.85 15.32 23.04
CA GLY A 243 22.61 14.55 23.07
C GLY A 243 21.93 14.63 24.44
N SER A 244 20.61 14.48 24.48
CA SER A 244 19.86 14.30 25.72
C SER A 244 18.75 13.27 25.48
N LYS A 245 18.23 12.65 26.54
CA LYS A 245 17.09 11.72 26.43
C LYS A 245 15.87 12.38 25.76
N ALA A 246 15.65 13.67 26.00
CA ALA A 246 14.59 14.44 25.35
C ALA A 246 14.79 14.56 23.82
N LYS A 247 16.04 14.77 23.38
CA LYS A 247 16.37 14.77 21.94
C LYS A 247 16.22 13.40 21.32
N LEU A 248 16.64 12.34 22.01
CA LEU A 248 16.45 10.96 21.55
C LEU A 248 14.96 10.69 21.29
N SER A 249 14.09 11.05 22.24
CA SER A 249 12.64 10.90 22.09
C SER A 249 12.09 11.66 20.87
N LYS A 250 12.49 12.92 20.67
CA LYS A 250 12.08 13.70 19.49
C LYS A 250 12.58 13.08 18.17
N THR A 251 13.83 12.63 18.14
CA THR A 251 14.41 11.96 16.97
C THR A 251 13.69 10.66 16.67
N LYS A 252 13.37 9.84 17.69
CA LYS A 252 12.55 8.63 17.54
C LYS A 252 11.17 8.95 16.96
N ALA A 253 10.52 10.01 17.44
CA ALA A 253 9.22 10.42 16.91
C ALA A 253 9.29 10.76 15.41
N MET A 254 10.33 11.46 14.96
CA MET A 254 10.54 11.76 13.55
C MET A 254 10.90 10.48 12.76
N PHE A 255 11.79 9.65 13.30
CA PHE A 255 12.18 8.38 12.68
C PHE A 255 10.99 7.42 12.48
N TYR A 256 10.02 7.42 13.40
CA TYR A 256 8.85 6.55 13.31
C TYR A 256 7.72 7.12 12.46
N ASN A 257 7.54 8.44 12.38
CA ASN A 257 6.35 9.02 11.71
C ASN A 257 6.59 9.41 10.24
N GLU A 258 7.83 9.35 9.79
CA GLU A 258 8.30 10.07 8.62
C GLU A 258 9.36 9.24 7.86
N ILE A 259 9.25 9.14 6.53
CA ILE A 259 10.26 8.46 5.69
C ILE A 259 11.51 9.32 5.63
N LEU A 260 12.64 8.91 6.19
CA LEU A 260 13.85 9.74 6.19
C LEU A 260 14.58 9.71 4.84
N LEU A 261 15.20 10.81 4.45
CA LEU A 261 16.09 10.87 3.28
C LEU A 261 17.43 10.18 3.57
N ASP A 262 18.19 9.82 2.53
CA ASP A 262 19.50 9.15 2.68
C ASP A 262 20.47 9.97 3.54
N CYS A 263 20.51 11.29 3.35
CA CYS A 263 21.34 12.17 4.17
C CYS A 263 20.88 12.25 5.64
N GLU A 264 19.57 12.14 5.92
CA GLU A 264 19.03 12.15 7.29
C GLU A 264 19.41 10.86 8.02
N ILE A 265 19.37 9.70 7.33
CA ILE A 265 19.88 8.43 7.86
C ILE A 265 21.37 8.52 8.18
N ASP A 266 22.18 9.14 7.31
CA ASP A 266 23.63 9.32 7.55
C ASP A 266 23.93 10.27 8.72
N ILE A 267 23.07 11.27 8.95
CA ILE A 267 23.16 12.15 10.12
C ILE A 267 22.78 11.37 11.39
N LEU A 268 21.72 10.55 11.32
CA LEU A 268 21.27 9.74 12.44
C LEU A 268 22.35 8.74 12.88
N LYS A 269 22.93 7.99 11.94
CA LYS A 269 24.07 7.10 12.22
C LYS A 269 25.19 7.83 12.96
N ARG A 270 25.65 8.97 12.42
CA ARG A 270 26.71 9.77 13.03
C ARG A 270 26.34 10.23 14.44
N ALA A 271 25.09 10.58 14.67
CA ALA A 271 24.64 11.01 15.98
C ALA A 271 24.51 9.86 16.99
N ILE A 272 24.11 8.66 16.55
CA ILE A 272 24.17 7.46 17.39
C ILE A 272 25.62 7.21 17.79
N ASP A 273 26.53 7.16 16.80
CA ASP A 273 27.95 6.89 17.02
C ASP A 273 28.60 7.88 18.00
N LEU A 274 28.28 9.18 17.87
CA LEU A 274 28.86 10.24 18.71
C LEU A 274 28.18 10.41 20.07
N ASN A 275 26.98 9.85 20.26
CA ASN A 275 26.25 9.90 21.54
C ASN A 275 26.14 8.53 22.22
N LYS A 276 26.94 7.53 21.81
CA LYS A 276 27.00 6.20 22.47
C LYS A 276 27.22 6.32 23.99
N SER A 277 28.11 7.22 24.42
CA SER A 277 28.37 7.49 25.85
C SER A 277 27.17 8.07 26.62
N LEU A 278 26.17 8.59 25.90
CA LEU A 278 24.93 9.11 26.45
C LEU A 278 23.78 8.09 26.36
N GLY A 279 24.11 6.83 26.01
CA GLY A 279 23.15 5.73 25.91
C GLY A 279 22.30 5.76 24.65
N TRP A 280 22.76 6.39 23.57
CA TRP A 280 22.13 6.23 22.26
C TRP A 280 22.67 4.96 21.62
N GLU A 281 21.78 4.05 21.27
CA GLU A 281 22.15 2.80 20.63
C GLU A 281 21.48 2.65 19.27
N LEU A 282 21.96 1.70 18.48
CA LEU A 282 21.32 1.36 17.22
C LEU A 282 19.97 0.64 17.46
N SER A 283 19.94 -0.22 18.49
CA SER A 283 18.75 -0.95 18.99
C SER A 283 17.57 -0.03 19.31
N ASP A 284 17.85 1.20 19.74
CA ASP A 284 16.85 2.22 20.04
C ASP A 284 15.90 2.56 18.88
N PHE A 285 16.36 2.29 17.65
CA PHE A 285 15.69 2.59 16.39
C PHE A 285 15.23 1.31 15.68
N MET A 286 15.35 0.14 16.32
CA MET A 286 14.97 -1.16 15.78
C MET A 286 13.72 -1.65 16.48
N GLN A 287 12.57 -1.11 16.09
CA GLN A 287 11.28 -1.63 16.54
C GLN A 287 10.52 -2.09 15.33
N TYR A 288 10.44 -3.41 15.15
CA TYR A 288 9.51 -3.99 14.20
C TYR A 288 8.11 -3.62 14.65
N ARG A 289 7.41 -2.90 13.78
CA ARG A 289 6.07 -2.41 14.01
C ARG A 289 5.26 -2.72 12.77
N GLU A 290 4.43 -3.76 12.86
CA GLU A 290 3.48 -4.12 11.79
C GLU A 290 2.59 -2.94 11.41
N ASP A 291 2.30 -2.06 12.39
CA ASP A 291 1.48 -0.86 12.25
C ASP A 291 2.26 0.37 11.75
N ASN A 292 3.58 0.26 11.52
CA ASN A 292 4.41 1.41 11.12
C ASN A 292 5.47 1.06 10.07
N GLU A 293 5.05 1.06 8.81
CA GLU A 293 5.90 0.83 7.63
C GLU A 293 7.06 1.83 7.51
N ASN A 294 6.88 3.09 7.95
CA ASN A 294 7.95 4.09 7.90
C ASN A 294 9.11 3.74 8.86
N ALA A 295 8.75 3.31 10.07
CA ALA A 295 9.72 2.87 11.07
C ALA A 295 10.53 1.70 10.55
N THR A 296 9.86 0.68 10.00
CA THR A 296 10.50 -0.52 9.47
C THR A 296 11.45 -0.17 8.31
N TYR A 297 10.98 0.63 7.35
CA TYR A 297 11.78 1.09 6.22
C TYR A 297 13.03 1.87 6.65
N ASN A 298 12.88 2.81 7.58
CA ASN A 298 14.01 3.59 8.10
C ASN A 298 15.00 2.72 8.89
N SER A 299 14.51 1.71 9.61
CA SER A 299 15.33 0.77 10.39
C SER A 299 16.23 -0.06 9.48
N VAL A 300 15.67 -0.69 8.44
CA VAL A 300 16.46 -1.46 7.45
C VAL A 300 17.56 -0.58 6.85
N ARG A 301 17.22 0.66 6.47
CA ARG A 301 18.19 1.61 5.89
C ARG A 301 19.22 2.12 6.87
N LEU A 302 18.88 2.25 8.15
CA LEU A 302 19.84 2.63 9.18
C LEU A 302 20.83 1.48 9.42
N ILE A 303 20.34 0.24 9.51
CA ILE A 303 21.16 -0.97 9.67
C ILE A 303 22.13 -1.11 8.52
N SER A 304 21.67 -0.88 7.28
CA SER A 304 22.52 -0.98 6.09
C SER A 304 23.66 0.04 6.05
N ARG A 305 23.69 1.03 6.95
CA ARG A 305 24.82 1.96 7.09
C ARG A 305 25.88 1.49 8.09
N TYR A 306 25.64 0.40 8.81
CA TYR A 306 26.60 -0.23 9.70
C TYR A 306 27.20 -1.46 9.03
N GLU A 307 28.51 -1.65 9.22
CA GLU A 307 29.21 -2.87 8.81
C GLU A 307 29.14 -3.92 9.94
N PHE A 308 29.46 -5.16 9.61
CA PHE A 308 29.62 -6.21 10.61
C PHE A 308 30.94 -6.00 11.36
N PRO A 309 31.00 -6.11 12.72
CA PRO A 309 30.01 -6.71 13.61
C PRO A 309 28.94 -5.78 14.19
N GLU A 310 29.02 -4.46 14.01
CA GLU A 310 28.08 -3.51 14.63
C GLU A 310 26.64 -3.70 14.15
N SER A 311 26.46 -4.04 12.87
CA SER A 311 25.14 -4.32 12.29
C SER A 311 24.46 -5.57 12.86
N LYS A 312 25.20 -6.46 13.57
CA LYS A 312 24.67 -7.68 14.19
C LYS A 312 23.49 -7.41 15.12
N VAL A 313 23.48 -6.26 15.80
CA VAL A 313 22.38 -5.83 16.68
C VAL A 313 21.04 -5.78 15.94
N GLY A 314 21.06 -5.52 14.62
CA GLY A 314 19.87 -5.48 13.77
C GLY A 314 19.42 -6.80 13.18
N MET A 315 20.16 -7.89 13.42
CA MET A 315 19.90 -9.16 12.75
C MET A 315 18.52 -9.71 13.08
N ASP A 316 18.11 -9.67 14.35
CA ASP A 316 16.78 -10.10 14.79
C ASP A 316 15.67 -9.36 14.05
N PHE A 317 15.78 -8.03 13.99
CA PHE A 317 14.84 -7.17 13.29
C PHE A 317 14.77 -7.48 11.77
N LEU A 318 15.91 -7.73 11.13
CA LEU A 318 15.95 -8.09 9.71
C LEU A 318 15.31 -9.46 9.45
N PHE A 319 15.47 -10.42 10.37
CA PHE A 319 14.80 -11.72 10.31
C PHE A 319 13.29 -11.61 10.58
N ASP A 320 12.85 -10.69 11.43
CA ASP A 320 11.42 -10.39 11.59
C ASP A 320 10.81 -9.88 10.27
N CYS A 321 11.57 -9.10 9.48
CA CYS A 321 11.14 -8.68 8.14
C CYS A 321 11.01 -9.86 7.14
N MET A 322 11.55 -11.05 7.45
CA MET A 322 11.40 -12.25 6.61
C MET A 322 10.08 -12.98 6.82
N LYS A 323 9.30 -12.64 7.86
CA LYS A 323 8.02 -13.31 8.17
C LYS A 323 6.92 -13.02 7.16
N ASP A 324 7.00 -11.89 6.45
CA ASP A 324 6.00 -11.49 5.46
C ASP A 324 6.67 -11.04 4.14
N ILE A 325 6.75 -11.97 3.19
CA ILE A 325 7.32 -11.75 1.85
C ILE A 325 6.52 -10.73 1.01
N SER A 326 5.29 -10.38 1.41
CA SER A 326 4.45 -9.41 0.70
C SER A 326 4.77 -7.97 1.07
N LYS A 327 5.54 -7.74 2.14
CA LYS A 327 5.95 -6.40 2.57
C LYS A 327 7.13 -5.91 1.74
N PRO A 328 7.17 -4.62 1.36
CA PRO A 328 8.31 -4.03 0.65
C PRO A 328 9.65 -4.17 1.38
N ASP A 329 9.60 -4.29 2.71
CA ASP A 329 10.78 -4.39 3.55
C ASP A 329 11.50 -5.74 3.42
N TYR A 330 10.80 -6.80 2.98
CA TYR A 330 11.40 -8.12 2.77
C TYR A 330 12.61 -8.06 1.83
N GLN A 331 12.43 -7.51 0.62
CA GLN A 331 13.52 -7.43 -0.37
C GLN A 331 14.70 -6.60 0.12
N ARG A 332 14.42 -5.55 0.89
CA ARG A 332 15.46 -4.66 1.44
C ARG A 332 16.21 -5.32 2.58
N ALA A 333 15.50 -5.96 3.50
CA ALA A 333 16.10 -6.69 4.60
C ALA A 333 16.94 -7.88 4.07
N LEU A 334 16.47 -8.58 3.03
CA LEU A 334 17.22 -9.61 2.33
C LEU A 334 18.52 -9.05 1.72
N ALA A 335 18.47 -7.88 1.09
CA ALA A 335 19.66 -7.21 0.56
C ALA A 335 20.67 -6.85 1.66
N VAL A 336 20.21 -6.44 2.85
CA VAL A 336 21.09 -6.14 3.99
C VAL A 336 21.67 -7.42 4.59
N LEU A 337 20.86 -8.47 4.77
CA LEU A 337 21.31 -9.75 5.32
C LEU A 337 22.35 -10.45 4.44
N LYS A 338 22.31 -10.25 3.11
CA LYS A 338 23.33 -10.75 2.17
C LYS A 338 24.75 -10.29 2.49
N GLU A 339 24.88 -9.08 3.03
CA GLU A 339 26.18 -8.49 3.38
C GLU A 339 26.74 -9.05 4.69
N PHE A 340 25.95 -9.81 5.46
CA PHE A 340 26.40 -10.40 6.71
C PHE A 340 27.25 -11.66 6.45
N PRO A 341 28.18 -12.02 7.35
CA PRO A 341 28.96 -13.24 7.21
C PRO A 341 28.06 -14.47 7.08
N SER A 342 28.18 -15.17 5.94
CA SER A 342 27.32 -16.30 5.59
C SER A 342 27.15 -17.37 6.69
N PRO A 343 28.20 -17.77 7.45
CA PRO A 343 28.04 -18.75 8.52
C PRO A 343 27.01 -18.32 9.59
N ILE A 344 27.02 -17.05 9.97
CA ILE A 344 26.14 -16.50 11.00
C ILE A 344 24.69 -16.44 10.48
N VAL A 345 24.51 -16.05 9.21
CA VAL A 345 23.19 -16.00 8.59
C VAL A 345 22.59 -17.42 8.45
N ARG A 346 23.40 -18.40 8.04
CA ARG A 346 22.96 -19.81 7.91
C ARG A 346 22.54 -20.40 9.25
N GLU A 347 23.36 -20.23 10.29
CA GLU A 347 23.00 -20.68 11.65
C GLU A 347 21.66 -20.08 12.09
N ARG A 348 21.44 -18.80 11.79
CA ARG A 348 20.17 -18.16 12.14
C ARG A 348 18.99 -18.63 11.28
N ILE A 349 19.21 -18.91 9.99
CA ILE A 349 18.19 -19.51 9.12
C ILE A 349 17.74 -20.85 9.70
N ASP A 350 18.65 -21.72 10.13
CA ASP A 350 18.30 -23.03 10.67
C ASP A 350 17.45 -22.90 11.94
N LEU A 351 17.88 -22.04 12.88
CA LEU A 351 17.17 -21.79 14.13
C LEU A 351 15.75 -21.24 13.92
N ASP A 352 15.58 -20.32 12.98
CA ASP A 352 14.27 -19.72 12.72
C ASP A 352 13.41 -20.60 11.80
N MET A 353 14.01 -21.43 10.94
CA MET A 353 13.28 -22.42 10.15
C MET A 353 12.62 -23.47 11.03
N GLU A 354 13.34 -23.98 12.04
CA GLU A 354 12.79 -24.95 12.99
C GLU A 354 11.56 -24.36 13.70
N LYS A 355 11.66 -23.11 14.18
CA LYS A 355 10.53 -22.40 14.82
C LYS A 355 9.36 -22.20 13.86
N ALA A 356 9.63 -21.78 12.62
CA ALA A 356 8.60 -21.52 11.62
C ALA A 356 7.85 -22.82 11.25
N GLN A 357 8.57 -23.95 11.14
CA GLN A 357 7.99 -25.27 10.93
C GLN A 357 7.13 -25.72 12.12
N GLN A 358 7.61 -25.55 13.35
CA GLN A 358 6.84 -25.85 14.57
C GLN A 358 5.53 -25.04 14.64
N GLN A 359 5.53 -23.81 14.13
CA GLN A 359 4.36 -22.93 14.08
C GLN A 359 3.49 -23.13 12.82
N ALA A 360 3.92 -23.96 11.88
CA ALA A 360 3.32 -24.11 10.55
C ALA A 360 3.13 -22.78 9.80
N ASP A 361 4.06 -21.82 9.99
CA ASP A 361 4.03 -20.52 9.35
C ASP A 361 4.64 -20.58 7.94
N ALA A 362 3.78 -20.84 6.95
CA ALA A 362 4.19 -20.99 5.56
C ALA A 362 4.83 -19.72 4.97
N LEU A 363 4.45 -18.52 5.42
CA LEU A 363 5.02 -17.27 4.92
C LEU A 363 6.43 -17.06 5.46
N TRP A 364 6.64 -17.33 6.74
CA TRP A 364 7.96 -17.25 7.35
C TRP A 364 8.92 -18.29 6.76
N ILE A 365 8.46 -19.53 6.57
CA ILE A 365 9.23 -20.58 5.88
C ILE A 365 9.62 -20.10 4.47
N ALA A 366 8.69 -19.56 3.70
CA ALA A 366 8.96 -19.07 2.35
C ALA A 366 10.00 -17.93 2.33
N GLY A 367 9.91 -16.99 3.27
CA GLY A 367 10.88 -15.91 3.42
C GLY A 367 12.28 -16.40 3.77
N LEU A 368 12.39 -17.35 4.70
CA LEU A 368 13.67 -17.98 5.07
C LEU A 368 14.27 -18.81 3.93
N MET A 369 13.45 -19.54 3.18
CA MET A 369 13.89 -20.24 1.97
C MET A 369 14.39 -19.26 0.90
N GLY A 370 13.71 -18.13 0.74
CA GLY A 370 14.13 -17.04 -0.13
C GLY A 370 15.51 -16.51 0.24
N LEU A 371 15.74 -16.25 1.54
CA LEU A 371 17.05 -15.85 2.05
C LEU A 371 18.12 -16.93 1.86
N ALA A 372 17.82 -18.20 2.18
CA ALA A 372 18.77 -19.31 2.06
C ALA A 372 19.28 -19.48 0.62
N ARG A 373 18.39 -19.31 -0.36
CA ARG A 373 18.73 -19.37 -1.79
C ARG A 373 19.82 -18.38 -2.17
N GLU A 374 19.83 -17.19 -1.57
CA GLU A 374 20.82 -16.15 -1.84
C GLU A 374 22.23 -16.53 -1.40
N PHE A 375 22.36 -17.47 -0.46
CA PHE A 375 23.63 -18.02 0.00
C PHE A 375 23.98 -19.36 -0.64
N ASN A 376 23.23 -19.79 -1.67
CA ASN A 376 23.26 -21.15 -2.21
C ASN A 376 23.19 -22.20 -1.09
N TYR A 377 22.38 -21.93 -0.07
CA TYR A 377 22.22 -22.78 1.09
C TYR A 377 20.92 -23.56 0.97
N ASN A 378 21.02 -24.89 0.99
CA ASN A 378 19.86 -25.76 1.06
C ASN A 378 19.50 -25.94 2.53
N VAL A 379 18.37 -25.38 2.93
CA VAL A 379 17.83 -25.64 4.27
C VAL A 379 17.40 -27.10 4.30
N ILE A 380 18.11 -27.91 5.08
CA ILE A 380 17.78 -29.33 5.23
C ILE A 380 16.54 -29.38 6.12
N SER A 381 15.42 -29.81 5.53
CA SER A 381 14.16 -30.07 6.22
C SER A 381 14.22 -31.32 7.07
#